data_AF-A0A838U653-F1
#
_entry.id   AF-A0A838U653-F1
#
_cell.length_a   1.000
_cell.length_b   1.000
_cell.length_c   1.000
_cell.angle_alpha   90.00
_cell.angle_beta   90.00
_cell.angle_gamma   90.00
#
_symmetry.space_group_name_H-M   'P 1'
#
loop_
_entity.id
_entity.type
_entity.pdbx_description
1 polymer ?
#
loop_
_entity_poly.entity_id
_entity_poly.type
_entity_poly.pdbx_seq_one_letter_code
_entity_poly.pdbx_strand_id
1 'polypeptide(L)'
;GFVNYGEKVDDALKREIKDKISFIIEPLEILGVYSDPFRDPRGNIMSIVFICLMIDDLKNKYINDLEKINWISLKELNNYNLAFDHKIILQDYSNWRVQKSTYWSSKLR
;
A
#
# COMPACT_ATOMS: atom_id res chain seq x y z
N GLY A 1 6.46 4.65 1.21
CA GLY A 1 7.70 5.29 1.69
C GLY A 1 7.71 6.72 1.27
N PHE A 2 8.88 7.36 1.24
CA PHE A 2 9.04 8.70 0.67
C PHE A 2 9.60 8.62 -0.74
N VAL A 3 9.19 9.57 -1.58
CA VAL A 3 9.71 9.76 -2.93
C VAL A 3 10.91 10.69 -2.84
N ASN A 4 12.03 10.29 -3.41
CA ASN A 4 13.24 11.11 -3.43
C ASN A 4 13.10 12.26 -4.45
N TYR A 5 13.88 13.32 -4.28
CA TYR A 5 13.91 14.41 -5.26
C TYR A 5 14.34 13.89 -6.64
N GLY A 6 13.56 14.20 -7.67
CA GLY A 6 13.80 13.74 -9.05
C GLY A 6 13.39 12.28 -9.32
N GLU A 7 12.81 11.58 -8.35
CA GLU A 7 12.35 10.20 -8.49
C GLU A 7 10.88 10.13 -8.93
N LYS A 8 10.54 9.18 -9.82
CA LYS A 8 9.13 8.90 -10.13
C LYS A 8 8.47 8.15 -8.98
N VAL A 9 7.18 8.37 -8.80
CA VAL A 9 6.41 7.78 -7.68
C VAL A 9 6.38 6.24 -7.73
N ASP A 10 6.35 5.66 -8.92
CA ASP A 10 6.37 4.22 -9.16
C ASP A 10 7.78 3.62 -8.99
N ASP A 11 8.84 4.35 -9.37
CA ASP A 11 10.21 3.97 -9.07
C ASP A 11 10.47 3.96 -7.55
N ALA A 12 9.98 4.98 -6.83
CA ALA A 12 10.05 5.05 -5.38
C ALA A 12 9.32 3.88 -4.71
N LEU A 13 8.15 3.51 -5.22
CA LEU A 13 7.39 2.34 -4.76
C LEU A 13 8.21 1.05 -4.93
N LYS A 14 8.78 0.81 -6.11
CA LYS A 14 9.61 -0.38 -6.38
C LYS A 14 10.84 -0.43 -5.47
N ARG A 15 11.55 0.71 -5.31
CA ARG A 15 12.70 0.83 -4.41
C ARG A 15 12.32 0.54 -2.96
N GLU A 16 11.30 1.20 -2.43
CA GLU A 16 10.88 1.05 -1.03
C GLU A 16 10.47 -0.38 -0.68
N ILE A 17 9.81 -1.09 -1.61
CA ILE A 17 9.43 -2.49 -1.42
C ILE A 17 10.67 -3.39 -1.47
N LYS A 18 11.57 -3.17 -2.43
CA LYS A 18 12.82 -3.92 -2.52
C LYS A 18 13.70 -3.73 -1.28
N ASP A 19 13.86 -2.49 -0.79
CA ASP A 19 14.74 -2.18 0.34
C ASP A 19 14.22 -2.75 1.67
N LYS A 20 12.89 -2.80 1.86
CA LYS A 20 12.30 -3.24 3.13
C LYS A 20 12.11 -4.74 3.23
N ILE A 21 11.73 -5.37 2.12
CA ILE A 21 11.25 -6.75 2.13
C ILE A 21 11.81 -7.60 0.98
N SER A 22 12.73 -7.06 0.19
CA SER A 22 13.41 -7.74 -0.93
C SER A 22 12.48 -8.27 -2.02
N PHE A 23 11.26 -7.72 -2.14
CA PHE A 23 10.30 -8.16 -3.16
C PHE A 23 10.42 -7.34 -4.44
N ILE A 24 10.13 -8.02 -5.55
CA ILE A 24 9.99 -7.40 -6.87
C ILE A 24 8.49 -7.33 -7.21
N ILE A 25 8.03 -6.13 -7.51
CA ILE A 25 6.64 -5.83 -7.82
C ILE A 25 6.52 -4.99 -9.10
N GLU A 26 5.38 -5.11 -9.78
CA GLU A 26 4.98 -4.19 -10.84
C GLU A 26 3.69 -3.47 -10.44
N PRO A 27 3.66 -2.13 -10.47
CA PRO A 27 2.43 -1.38 -10.29
C PRO A 27 1.49 -1.65 -11.47
N LEU A 28 0.23 -1.96 -11.18
CA LEU A 28 -0.81 -2.19 -12.17
C LEU A 28 -1.69 -0.95 -12.33
N GLU A 29 -2.13 -0.39 -11.20
CA GLU A 29 -3.05 0.74 -11.15
C GLU A 29 -2.77 1.62 -9.93
N ILE A 30 -3.19 2.87 -10.00
CA ILE A 30 -3.28 3.73 -8.82
C ILE A 30 -4.63 3.45 -8.15
N LEU A 31 -4.59 3.02 -6.89
CA LEU A 31 -5.80 2.91 -6.08
C LEU A 31 -6.36 4.29 -5.75
N GLY A 32 -5.49 5.21 -5.34
CA GLY A 32 -5.93 6.54 -4.93
C GLY A 32 -4.84 7.43 -4.34
N VAL A 33 -5.23 8.68 -4.06
CA VAL A 33 -4.40 9.68 -3.40
C VAL A 33 -5.01 10.07 -2.07
N TYR A 34 -4.30 9.78 -0.98
CA TYR A 34 -4.75 10.00 0.39
C TYR A 34 -3.98 11.18 0.97
N SER A 35 -4.68 12.28 1.19
CA SER A 35 -4.12 13.60 1.52
C SER A 35 -4.88 14.29 2.64
N ASP A 36 -5.60 13.54 3.48
CA ASP A 36 -6.23 14.10 4.68
C ASP A 36 -5.14 14.71 5.58
N PRO A 37 -5.24 15.98 6.00
CA PRO A 37 -4.19 16.65 6.76
C PRO A 37 -3.90 16.01 8.12
N PHE A 38 -4.80 15.16 8.63
CA PHE A 38 -4.68 14.48 9.92
C PHE A 38 -4.33 12.99 9.79
N ARG A 39 -4.15 12.46 8.56
CA ARG A 39 -3.82 11.04 8.37
C ARG A 39 -2.49 10.61 8.99
N ASP A 40 -1.56 11.55 9.14
CA ASP A 40 -0.26 11.31 9.72
C ASP A 40 0.04 12.33 10.84
N PRO A 41 0.24 11.89 12.09
CA PRO A 41 0.52 12.79 13.22
C PRO A 41 1.86 13.51 13.10
N ARG A 42 2.74 13.11 12.17
CA ARG A 42 4.05 13.73 11.97
C ARG A 42 3.98 14.99 11.10
N GLY A 43 2.84 15.26 10.45
CA GLY A 43 2.63 16.45 9.63
C GLY A 43 1.83 16.16 8.37
N ASN A 44 1.79 17.15 7.47
CA ASN A 44 1.04 17.04 6.22
C ASN A 44 1.73 16.08 5.23
N ILE A 45 1.36 14.81 5.29
CA ILE A 45 1.94 13.73 4.47
C ILE A 45 0.85 13.12 3.59
N MET A 46 1.06 13.22 2.28
CA MET A 46 0.20 12.59 1.28
C MET A 46 0.77 11.25 0.83
N SER A 47 -0.12 10.29 0.56
CA SER A 47 0.22 8.99 0.01
C SER A 47 -0.45 8.78 -1.34
N ILE A 48 0.33 8.45 -2.36
CA ILE A 48 -0.19 7.85 -3.60
C ILE A 48 -0.11 6.34 -3.41
N VAL A 49 -1.25 5.65 -3.50
CA VAL A 49 -1.32 4.20 -3.25
C VAL A 49 -1.49 3.46 -4.57
N PHE A 50 -0.66 2.45 -4.77
CA PHE A 50 -0.67 1.59 -5.95
C PHE A 50 -1.20 0.20 -5.61
N ILE A 51 -1.85 -0.40 -6.60
CA ILE A 51 -2.16 -1.83 -6.64
C ILE A 51 -1.06 -2.49 -7.45
N CYS A 52 -0.42 -3.51 -6.90
CA CYS A 52 0.75 -4.11 -7.50
C CYS A 52 0.56 -5.61 -7.74
N LEU A 53 1.18 -6.11 -8.79
CA LEU A 53 1.45 -7.52 -8.97
C LEU A 53 2.82 -7.84 -8.35
N MET A 54 2.88 -8.86 -7.51
CA MET A 54 4.16 -9.42 -7.10
C MET A 54 4.66 -10.35 -8.21
N ILE A 55 5.83 -10.06 -8.77
CA ILE A 55 6.39 -10.86 -9.89
C ILE A 55 7.03 -12.14 -9.36
N ASP A 56 7.63 -12.07 -8.17
CA ASP A 56 8.37 -13.19 -7.62
C ASP A 56 7.43 -14.23 -7.00
N ASP A 57 7.51 -15.48 -7.44
CA ASP A 57 6.75 -16.62 -6.89
C ASP A 57 7.36 -17.14 -5.58
N LEU A 58 8.29 -16.38 -4.98
CA LEU A 58 8.91 -16.64 -3.68
C LEU A 58 7.93 -16.42 -2.50
N LYS A 59 6.63 -16.66 -2.71
CA LYS A 59 5.54 -16.61 -1.74
C LYS A 59 5.87 -17.23 -0.38
N ASN A 60 6.79 -18.20 -0.34
CA ASN A 60 7.07 -19.02 0.84
C ASN A 60 8.51 -18.95 1.36
N LYS A 61 9.50 -18.47 0.59
CA LYS A 61 10.92 -18.66 1.01
C LYS A 61 11.47 -17.50 1.83
N TYR A 62 11.07 -16.26 1.55
CA TYR A 62 11.64 -15.08 2.22
C TYR A 62 10.73 -14.50 3.32
N ILE A 63 9.43 -14.77 3.30
CA ILE A 63 8.51 -14.28 4.36
C ILE A 63 8.74 -15.00 5.67
N ASN A 64 9.00 -16.31 5.62
CA ASN A 64 9.28 -17.09 6.82
C ASN A 64 10.59 -16.68 7.51
N ASP A 65 11.53 -16.07 6.78
CA ASP A 65 12.79 -15.52 7.33
C ASP A 65 12.66 -14.04 7.76
N LEU A 66 11.56 -13.38 7.41
CA LEU A 66 11.27 -12.01 7.81
C LEU A 66 10.23 -12.06 8.94
N GLU A 67 10.70 -12.09 10.19
CA GLU A 67 9.87 -12.11 11.42
C GLU A 67 8.77 -11.02 11.51
N LYS A 68 8.71 -10.09 10.55
CA LYS A 68 7.86 -8.90 10.55
C LYS A 68 6.82 -8.83 9.41
N ILE A 69 6.71 -9.87 8.56
CA ILE A 69 5.78 -9.85 7.41
C ILE A 69 4.86 -11.06 7.49
N ASN A 70 3.56 -10.84 7.32
CA ASN A 70 2.56 -11.89 7.27
C ASN A 70 1.61 -11.65 6.11
N TRP A 71 1.22 -12.72 5.42
CA TRP A 71 0.07 -12.68 4.52
C TRP A 71 -1.20 -12.65 5.35
N ILE A 72 -2.02 -11.62 5.13
CA ILE A 72 -3.30 -11.47 5.81
C ILE A 72 -4.44 -11.59 4.79
N SER A 73 -5.50 -12.29 5.18
CA SER A 73 -6.72 -12.32 4.40
C SER A 73 -7.43 -10.97 4.49
N LEU A 74 -7.96 -10.47 3.37
CA LEU A 74 -8.78 -9.24 3.38
C LEU A 74 -10.02 -9.37 4.28
N LYS A 75 -10.49 -10.60 4.54
CA LYS A 75 -11.62 -10.85 5.44
C LYS A 75 -11.25 -10.62 6.91
N GLU A 76 -9.97 -10.65 7.24
CA GLU A 76 -9.44 -10.55 8.61
C GLU A 76 -8.95 -9.15 8.95
N LEU A 77 -9.07 -8.17 8.05
CA LEU A 77 -8.55 -6.80 8.25
C LEU A 77 -9.01 -6.16 9.55
N ASN A 78 -10.22 -6.47 10.02
CA ASN A 78 -10.75 -5.93 11.27
C ASN A 78 -10.03 -6.44 12.53
N ASN A 79 -9.28 -7.54 12.42
CA ASN A 79 -8.54 -8.13 13.53
C ASN A 79 -7.18 -7.43 13.76
N TYR A 80 -6.75 -6.56 12.83
CA TYR A 80 -5.46 -5.90 12.89
C TYR A 80 -5.61 -4.41 13.21
N ASN A 81 -4.77 -3.92 14.12
CA ASN A 81 -4.59 -2.48 14.34
C ASN A 81 -3.55 -1.96 13.35
N LEU A 82 -4.01 -1.41 12.23
CA LEU A 82 -3.15 -0.95 11.14
C LEU A 82 -2.69 0.49 11.38
N ALA A 83 -1.48 0.81 10.93
CA ALA A 83 -0.93 2.16 11.06
C ALA A 83 -1.74 3.19 10.25
N PHE A 84 -1.84 4.40 10.79
CA PHE A 84 -2.46 5.56 10.12
C PHE A 84 -3.88 5.24 9.60
N ASP A 85 -4.15 5.59 8.35
CA ASP A 85 -5.38 5.34 7.62
C ASP A 85 -5.34 4.06 6.77
N HIS A 86 -4.37 3.15 6.99
CA HIS A 86 -4.20 1.95 6.15
C HIS A 86 -5.43 1.03 6.16
N LYS A 87 -6.24 1.04 7.23
CA LYS A 87 -7.51 0.31 7.27
C LYS A 87 -8.49 0.83 6.20
N ILE A 88 -8.57 2.15 6.02
CA ILE A 88 -9.41 2.79 5.00
C ILE A 88 -8.87 2.44 3.61
N ILE A 89 -7.56 2.53 3.41
CA ILE A 89 -6.90 2.19 2.13
C ILE A 89 -7.22 0.74 1.71
N LEU A 90 -7.16 -0.22 2.64
CA LEU A 90 -7.44 -1.62 2.34
C LEU A 90 -8.94 -1.91 2.12
N GLN A 91 -9.83 -1.16 2.80
CA GLN A 91 -11.27 -1.19 2.51
C GLN A 91 -11.56 -0.65 1.10
N ASP A 92 -10.93 0.46 0.73
CA ASP A 92 -11.01 1.04 -0.61
C ASP A 92 -10.47 0.07 -1.67
N TYR A 93 -9.39 -0.66 -1.38
CA TYR A 93 -8.92 -1.73 -2.25
C TYR A 93 -9.96 -2.85 -2.41
N SER A 94 -10.61 -3.28 -1.32
CA SER A 94 -11.67 -4.29 -1.38
C SER A 94 -12.84 -3.83 -2.28
N ASN A 95 -13.22 -2.56 -2.19
CA ASN A 95 -14.25 -1.96 -3.04
C ASN A 95 -13.78 -1.83 -4.50
N TRP A 96 -12.53 -1.43 -4.74
CA TRP A 96 -11.92 -1.40 -6.07
C TRP A 96 -11.96 -2.77 -6.75
N ARG A 97 -11.79 -3.88 -6.01
CA ARG A 97 -11.84 -5.23 -6.60
C ARG A 97 -13.19 -5.54 -7.26
N VAL A 98 -14.26 -4.87 -6.84
CA VAL A 98 -15.62 -5.01 -7.38
C VAL A 98 -15.94 -3.90 -8.38
N GLN A 99 -15.60 -2.66 -8.06
CA GLN A 99 -16.09 -1.47 -8.76
C GLN A 99 -15.05 -0.77 -9.64
N LYS A 100 -13.76 -1.11 -9.51
CA LYS A 100 -12.63 -0.53 -10.27
C LYS A 100 -12.55 1.00 -10.21
N SER A 101 -12.96 1.57 -9.09
CA SER A 101 -12.95 3.02 -8.85
C SER A 101 -11.66 3.48 -8.18
N THR A 102 -11.20 4.69 -8.49
CA THR A 102 -10.09 5.35 -7.78
C THR A 102 -10.58 6.11 -6.55
N TYR A 103 -9.72 6.35 -5.56
CA TYR A 103 -10.07 6.96 -4.27
C TYR A 103 -9.29 8.23 -3.96
N TRP A 104 -9.89 9.12 -3.19
CA TRP A 104 -9.24 10.28 -2.57
C TRP A 104 -9.88 10.60 -1.22
N SER A 105 -9.21 11.38 -0.38
CA SER A 105 -9.60 11.55 1.04
C SER A 105 -11.04 12.01 1.26
N SER A 106 -11.57 12.90 0.42
CA SER A 106 -12.96 13.40 0.50
C SER A 106 -13.98 12.60 -0.31
N LYS A 107 -13.59 11.47 -0.92
CA LYS A 107 -14.52 10.65 -1.71
C LYS A 107 -15.59 10.03 -0.81
N LEU A 108 -16.85 10.17 -1.22
CA LEU A 108 -17.97 9.48 -0.59
C LEU A 108 -17.88 7.97 -0.91
N ARG A 109 -18.01 7.15 0.14
CA ARG A 109 -17.89 5.69 0.11
C ARG A 109 -19.22 5.04 0.43
#